data_AF-A0A2D6MLC5-F1
#
_entry.id   AF-A0A2D6MLC5-F1
#
_cell.length_a   1.000
_cell.length_b   1.000
_cell.length_c   1.000
_cell.angle_alpha   90.00
_cell.angle_beta   90.00
_cell.angle_gamma   90.00
#
_symmetry.space_group_name_H-M   'P 1'
#
loop_
_entity.id
_entity.type
_entity.pdbx_description
1 polymer ?
#
loop_
_entity_poly.entity_id
_entity_poly.type
_entity_poly.pdbx_seq_one_letter_code
_entity_poly.pdbx_strand_id
1 'polypeptide(L)' 'MLKEKSVTIINNDHIRGVLAPSGVISKKLLEDMVDFLELSSPELMRETEELESEADAEQSWLSLEEMRKRSEMSA' A
#
# COMPACT_ATOMS: atom_id res chain seq x y z
N MET A 1 -35.40 16.27 -3.38
CA MET A 1 -34.10 15.61 -3.13
C MET A 1 -33.47 16.22 -1.88
N LEU A 2 -33.36 15.44 -0.82
CA LEU A 2 -32.71 15.87 0.43
C LEU A 2 -31.19 15.80 0.22
N LYS A 3 -30.51 16.95 0.25
CA LYS A 3 -29.04 17.03 0.29
C LYS A 3 -28.57 16.35 1.58
N GLU A 4 -27.91 15.20 1.47
CA GLU A 4 -27.21 14.60 2.60
C GLU A 4 -26.14 15.58 3.07
N LYS A 5 -26.32 16.12 4.28
CA LYS A 5 -25.34 16.99 4.92
C LYS A 5 -24.28 16.09 5.54
N SER A 6 -23.11 16.01 4.91
CA SER A 6 -21.95 15.37 5.50
C SER A 6 -21.52 16.13 6.75
N VAL A 7 -21.55 15.47 7.91
CA VAL A 7 -20.95 15.98 9.15
C VAL A 7 -19.57 15.34 9.29
N THR A 8 -18.53 16.16 9.43
CA THR A 8 -17.17 15.71 9.69
C THR A 8 -16.78 16.16 11.09
N ILE A 9 -16.42 15.21 11.97
CA ILE A 9 -15.84 15.48 13.29
C ILE A 9 -14.34 15.15 13.18
N ILE A 10 -13.47 16.14 13.41
CA ILE A 10 -12.01 15.99 13.34
C ILE A 10 -11.44 16.20 14.75
N ASN A 11 -10.69 15.20 15.24
CA ASN A 11 -9.88 15.30 16.45
C ASN A 11 -8.51 15.91 16.09
N ASN A 12 -8.07 16.92 16.85
CA ASN A 12 -7.11 17.94 16.40
C ASN A 12 -5.63 17.62 16.63
N ASP A 13 -5.29 16.48 17.21
CA ASP A 13 -3.90 16.21 17.60
C ASP A 13 -3.13 15.41 16.55
N HIS A 14 -3.15 15.83 15.27
CA HIS A 14 -2.29 15.36 14.15
C HIS A 14 -2.88 14.34 13.14
N ILE A 15 -4.05 14.59 12.56
CA ILE A 15 -4.49 13.85 11.35
C ILE A 15 -4.60 14.80 10.15
N ARG A 16 -3.75 14.58 9.12
CA ARG A 16 -3.91 15.19 7.78
C ARG A 16 -4.86 14.30 6.97
N GLY A 17 -6.16 14.51 7.09
CA GLY A 17 -7.16 13.77 6.32
C GLY A 17 -7.37 14.36 4.92
N VAL A 18 -7.67 13.51 3.94
CA VAL A 18 -8.11 13.93 2.59
C VAL A 18 -9.64 13.91 2.56
N LEU A 19 -10.28 15.06 2.32
CA LEU A 19 -11.72 15.13 2.07
C LEU A 19 -11.97 14.88 0.57
N ALA A 20 -12.47 13.68 0.26
CA ALA A 20 -12.79 13.28 -1.10
C ALA A 20 -14.31 13.12 -1.29
N PRO A 21 -14.91 13.70 -2.34
CA PRO A 21 -16.30 13.42 -2.68
C PRO A 21 -16.48 11.92 -2.95
N SER A 22 -17.54 11.31 -2.39
CA SER A 22 -17.81 9.86 -2.48
C SER A 22 -17.97 9.32 -3.91
N GLY A 23 -18.19 10.20 -4.89
CA GLY A 23 -18.26 9.86 -6.31
C GLY A 23 -16.97 10.03 -7.10
N VAL A 24 -15.91 10.59 -6.50
CA VAL A 24 -14.64 10.90 -7.20
C VAL A 24 -13.54 9.92 -6.81
N ILE A 25 -13.50 9.48 -5.56
CA ILE A 25 -12.51 8.52 -5.07
C ILE A 25 -13.25 7.29 -4.54
N SER A 26 -12.95 6.13 -5.12
CA SER A 26 -13.50 4.87 -4.64
C SER A 26 -12.83 4.45 -3.34
N LYS A 27 -13.55 3.65 -2.52
CA LYS A 27 -12.97 3.06 -1.31
C LYS A 27 -11.67 2.30 -1.60
N LYS A 28 -11.64 1.55 -2.69
CA LYS A 28 -10.46 0.80 -3.13
C LYS A 28 -9.27 1.72 -3.41
N LEU A 29 -9.48 2.84 -4.10
CA LEU A 29 -8.40 3.78 -4.38
C LEU A 29 -7.85 4.42 -3.09
N LEU A 30 -8.69 4.67 -2.08
CA LEU A 30 -8.23 5.13 -0.78
C LEU A 30 -7.38 4.07 -0.06
N GLU A 31 -7.78 2.79 -0.12
CA GLU A 31 -7.01 1.67 0.44
C GLU A 31 -5.65 1.56 -0.26
N ASP A 32 -5.63 1.53 -1.60
CA ASP A 32 -4.39 1.46 -2.40
C ASP A 32 -3.45 2.65 -2.12
N MET A 33 -3.99 3.85 -1.86
CA MET A 33 -3.19 5.04 -1.51
C MET A 33 -2.61 4.99 -0.09
N VAL A 34 -3.35 4.42 0.87
CA VAL A 34 -2.84 4.22 2.23
C VAL A 34 -1.72 3.20 2.20
N ASP A 35 -1.92 2.07 1.53
CA ASP A 35 -0.89 1.03 1.37
C ASP A 35 0.38 1.62 0.71
N PHE A 36 0.23 2.43 -0.33
CA PHE A 36 1.36 3.11 -0.98
C PHE A 36 2.11 4.07 -0.05
N LEU A 37 1.38 4.85 0.75
CA LEU A 37 2.00 5.79 1.71
C LEU A 37 2.69 5.06 2.85
N GLU A 38 2.12 3.97 3.35
CA GLU A 38 2.74 3.13 4.38
C GLU A 38 4.04 2.52 3.89
N LEU A 39 4.12 2.10 2.62
CA LEU A 39 5.35 1.60 1.99
C LEU A 39 6.40 2.68 1.67
N SER A 40 6.06 3.96 1.85
CA SER A 40 6.94 5.09 1.50
C SER A 40 7.76 5.66 2.67
N SER A 41 7.83 4.95 3.80
CA SER A 41 8.72 5.38 4.89
C SER A 41 10.20 5.22 4.47
N PRO A 42 11.08 6.18 4.83
CA PRO A 42 12.51 6.07 4.53
C PRO A 42 13.13 4.76 5.05
N GLU A 43 12.63 4.25 6.17
CA GLU A 43 13.07 2.99 6.76
C GLU A 43 12.73 1.78 5.88
N LEU A 44 11.49 1.70 5.38
CA LEU A 44 11.05 0.62 4.49
C LEU A 44 11.69 0.71 3.11
N MET A 45 11.94 1.92 2.61
CA MET A 45 12.70 2.12 1.38
C MET A 45 14.12 1.57 1.52
N ARG A 46 14.80 1.85 2.64
CA ARG A 46 16.15 1.36 2.92
C ARG A 46 16.18 -0.16 3.07
N GLU A 47 15.21 -0.74 3.75
CA GLU A 47 15.07 -2.20 3.89
C GLU A 47 14.82 -2.86 2.52
N THR A 48 13.99 -2.24 1.67
CA THR A 48 13.74 -2.73 0.31
C THR A 48 15.01 -2.68 -0.54
N GLU A 49 15.76 -1.58 -0.49
CA GLU A 49 17.06 -1.47 -1.19
C GLU A 49 18.09 -2.50 -0.71
N GLU A 50 18.14 -2.77 0.61
CA GLU A 50 19.01 -3.81 1.17
C GLU A 50 18.61 -5.21 0.64
N LEU A 51 17.32 -5.55 0.67
CA LEU A 51 16.79 -6.82 0.16
C LEU A 51 17.02 -7.00 -1.35
N GLU A 52 16.82 -5.94 -2.14
CA GLU A 52 17.09 -5.95 -3.59
C GLU A 52 18.57 -6.17 -3.87
N SER A 53 19.45 -5.46 -3.16
CA SER A 53 20.91 -5.62 -3.31
C SER A 53 21.39 -7.01 -2.91
N GLU A 54 20.84 -7.59 -1.85
CA GLU A 54 21.13 -8.97 -1.44
C GLU A 54 20.66 -9.97 -2.50
N ALA A 55 19.43 -9.82 -3.00
CA ALA A 55 18.88 -10.70 -4.03
C ALA A 55 19.66 -10.64 -5.35
N ASP A 56 20.12 -9.45 -5.76
CA ASP A 56 21.00 -9.27 -6.91
C ASP A 56 22.35 -9.95 -6.72
N ALA A 57 22.97 -9.77 -5.54
CA ALA A 57 24.27 -10.36 -5.22
C ALA A 57 24.21 -11.90 -5.19
N GLU A 58 23.10 -12.45 -4.69
CA GLU A 58 22.86 -13.89 -4.62
C GLU A 58 22.26 -14.48 -5.89
N GLN A 59 21.88 -13.63 -6.87
CA GLN A 59 21.12 -14.02 -8.05
C GLN A 59 19.86 -14.85 -7.70
N SER A 60 19.18 -14.48 -6.61
CA SER A 60 18.12 -15.28 -6.00
C SER A 60 16.71 -14.92 -6.50
N TRP A 61 16.60 -14.00 -7.47
CA TRP A 61 15.35 -13.65 -8.12
C TRP A 61 14.68 -14.86 -8.77
N LEU A 62 13.40 -15.06 -8.45
CA LEU A 62 12.58 -16.10 -9.05
C LEU A 62 11.57 -15.47 -10.01
N SER A 63 11.34 -16.11 -11.15
CA SER A 63 10.20 -15.75 -11.97
C SER A 63 8.89 -16.06 -11.25
N LEU A 64 7.83 -15.35 -11.62
CA LEU A 64 6.48 -15.62 -11.09
C LEU A 64 6.04 -17.07 -11.32
N GLU A 65 6.44 -17.68 -12.44
CA GLU A 65 6.14 -19.08 -12.74
C GLU A 65 6.84 -20.04 -11.77
N GLU A 66 8.12 -19.78 -11.45
CA GLU A 66 8.88 -20.59 -10.49
C GLU A 66 8.36 -20.44 -9.07
N MET A 67 8.01 -19.22 -8.66
CA MET A 67 7.35 -18.96 -7.38
C MET A 67 6.06 -19.75 -7.25
N ARG A 68 5.22 -19.74 -8.30
CA ARG A 68 3.95 -20.48 -8.31
C ARG A 68 4.18 -21.99 -8.15
N LYS A 69 5.11 -22.57 -8.91
CA LYS A 69 5.46 -24.00 -8.80
C LYS A 69 5.89 -24.37 -7.38
N ARG A 70 6.72 -23.54 -6.74
CA ARG A 70 7.18 -23.77 -5.35
C ARG A 70 6.04 -23.69 -4.33
N SER A 71 5.10 -22.76 -4.52
CA SER A 71 3.93 -22.62 -3.64
C SER A 71 2.98 -23.82 -3.72
N GLU A 72 2.79 -24.38 -4.92
CA GLU A 72 1.94 -25.55 -5.17
C GLU A 72 2.59 -26.85 -4.64
N MET A 73 3.92 -26.92 -4.62
CA MET A 73 4.66 -28.06 -4.04
C MET A 73 4.76 -28.04 -2.52
N SER A 74 4.50 -26.90 -1.88
CA SER A 74 4.59 -26.73 -0.41
C SER A 74 3.23 -26.89 0.29
N ALA A 75 2.17 -27.20 -0.47
CA ALA A 75 0.80 -27.45 -0.01
C ALA A 75 0.47 -28.95 0.00
#